data_AF-D3AL62-F1
#
_entry.id   AF-D3AL62-F1
#
_cell.length_a   1.000
_cell.length_b   1.000
_cell.length_c   1.000
_cell.angle_alpha   90.00
_cell.angle_beta   90.00
_cell.angle_gamma   90.00
#
_symmetry.space_group_name_H-M   'P 1'
#
loop_
_entity.id
_entity.type
_entity.pdbx_description
1 polymer ?
#
loop_
_entity_poly.entity_id
_entity_poly.type
_entity_poly.pdbx_seq_one_letter_code
_entity_poly.pdbx_strand_id
1 'polypeptide(L)'
;MFKKVIATALTLTMVLGLAACGSTVGSGTPETTTTAETAKTSADETMEKTAEAAENAGYKIGIMTTTVSQAEEEYRVAEELAAEYPDTVVHVTFPDNFATEMETTISTALSLASDPDMKAIIFTQSVSGTAAAIDKIREVRDDIFIWAGLPMDDNDVIAQAADVVFNTDFATAGV
;
A
#
# COMPACT_ATOMS: atom_id res chain seq x y z
N MET A 1 -7.97 -40.19 40.37
CA MET A 1 -7.55 -38.96 41.08
C MET A 1 -6.75 -37.99 40.19
N PHE A 2 -6.08 -38.46 39.13
CA PHE A 2 -5.33 -37.62 38.17
C PHE A 2 -6.16 -36.60 37.37
N LYS A 3 -7.45 -36.86 37.12
CA LYS A 3 -8.33 -35.94 36.37
C LYS A 3 -8.74 -34.67 37.14
N LYS A 4 -8.66 -34.68 38.47
CA LYS A 4 -8.96 -33.50 39.30
C LYS A 4 -7.73 -32.59 39.49
N VAL A 5 -6.52 -33.13 39.36
CA VAL A 5 -5.26 -32.37 39.46
C VAL A 5 -5.01 -31.52 38.21
N ILE A 6 -5.38 -32.02 37.02
CA ILE A 6 -5.23 -31.31 35.75
C ILE A 6 -6.19 -30.10 35.68
N ALA A 7 -7.41 -30.23 36.22
CA ALA A 7 -8.40 -29.16 36.23
C ALA A 7 -8.08 -28.02 37.21
N THR A 8 -7.32 -28.29 38.28
CA THR A 8 -6.89 -27.24 39.24
C THR A 8 -5.58 -26.56 38.82
N ALA A 9 -4.77 -27.21 37.97
CA ALA A 9 -3.54 -26.63 37.43
C ALA A 9 -3.80 -25.62 36.31
N LEU A 10 -4.92 -25.74 35.57
CA LEU A 10 -5.24 -24.88 34.43
C LEU A 10 -5.91 -23.54 34.83
N THR A 11 -6.50 -23.46 36.02
CA THR A 11 -7.12 -22.23 36.55
C THR A 11 -6.16 -21.34 37.34
N LEU A 12 -4.97 -21.83 37.70
CA LEU A 12 -3.96 -21.06 38.44
C LEU A 12 -3.07 -20.21 37.51
N THR A 13 -3.03 -20.50 36.22
CA THR A 13 -2.18 -19.80 35.24
C THR A 13 -2.80 -18.51 34.67
N MET A 14 -4.04 -18.17 35.06
CA MET A 14 -4.79 -17.06 34.46
C MET A 14 -4.94 -15.83 35.37
N VAL A 15 -4.14 -15.71 36.44
CA VAL A 15 -4.24 -14.61 37.43
C VAL A 15 -2.92 -13.85 37.66
N LEU A 16 -1.83 -14.15 36.94
CA LEU A 16 -0.50 -13.56 37.20
C LEU A 16 0.11 -12.78 36.01
N GLY A 17 -0.72 -12.19 35.13
CA GLY A 17 -0.25 -11.54 33.90
C GLY A 17 -0.46 -10.03 33.76
N LEU A 18 -1.09 -9.33 34.70
CA LEU A 18 -1.40 -7.89 34.53
C LEU A 18 -1.03 -7.08 35.78
N ALA A 19 0.25 -6.75 35.92
CA ALA A 19 0.74 -5.61 36.70
C ALA A 19 2.26 -5.42 36.52
N ALA A 20 2.69 -5.00 35.32
CA ALA A 20 4.06 -4.53 35.09
C ALA A 20 4.11 -3.59 33.88
N CYS A 21 3.93 -2.29 34.14
CA CYS A 21 4.57 -1.14 33.50
C CYS A 21 3.79 0.13 33.87
N GLY A 22 4.07 0.67 35.04
CA GLY A 22 3.67 2.01 35.45
C GLY A 22 4.93 2.80 35.79
N SER A 23 5.61 3.31 34.77
CA SER A 23 6.76 4.19 34.93
C SER A 23 6.29 5.63 34.92
N THR A 24 6.63 6.32 36.00
CA THR A 24 6.41 7.74 36.29
C THR A 24 7.04 8.65 35.23
N VAL A 25 6.24 9.51 34.61
CA VAL A 25 6.72 10.71 33.91
C VAL A 25 6.10 11.94 34.57
N GLY A 26 6.98 12.77 35.12
CA GLY A 26 6.64 14.04 35.75
C GLY A 26 6.06 15.01 34.74
N SER A 27 4.98 15.67 35.13
CA SER A 27 4.45 16.85 34.45
C SER A 27 5.38 18.03 34.68
N GLY A 28 6.12 18.39 33.64
CA GLY A 28 6.73 19.71 33.47
C GLY A 28 6.12 20.36 32.23
N THR A 29 5.39 21.45 32.42
CA THR A 29 5.01 22.40 31.37
C THR A 29 6.25 23.17 30.90
N PRO A 30 6.40 23.42 29.59
CA PRO A 30 6.33 24.79 29.06
C PRO A 30 5.47 24.84 27.79
N GLU A 31 4.49 25.72 27.73
CA GLU A 31 4.53 27.04 27.05
C GLU A 31 4.76 27.00 25.53
N THR A 32 3.70 27.47 24.88
CA THR A 32 3.56 27.96 23.51
C THR A 32 4.77 28.76 23.01
N THR A 33 5.23 28.45 21.80
CA THR A 33 5.73 29.50 20.91
C THR A 33 5.37 29.17 19.46
N THR A 34 4.47 29.97 18.90
CA THR A 34 4.22 30.09 17.47
C THR A 34 5.46 30.65 16.78
N THR A 35 5.91 30.02 15.70
CA THR A 35 6.46 30.72 14.53
C THR A 35 6.20 29.85 13.31
N ALA A 36 5.50 30.44 12.37
CA ALA A 36 5.14 29.87 11.08
C ALA A 36 6.33 29.92 10.10
N GLU A 37 6.08 29.28 8.95
CA GLU A 37 6.63 29.56 7.63
C GLU A 37 7.88 28.80 7.15
N THR A 38 7.60 27.93 6.17
CA THR A 38 8.09 28.01 4.78
C THR A 38 8.98 26.84 4.36
N ALA A 39 8.32 25.88 3.71
CA ALA A 39 8.91 25.02 2.69
C ALA A 39 7.82 24.64 1.67
N LYS A 40 7.22 25.66 1.04
CA LYS A 40 6.59 25.50 -0.28
C LYS A 40 7.62 26.02 -1.30
N THR A 41 7.56 25.49 -2.51
CA THR A 41 8.41 25.82 -3.67
C THR A 41 9.61 24.89 -3.86
N SER A 42 9.35 23.70 -4.42
CA SER A 42 10.29 22.95 -5.29
C SER A 42 9.65 21.71 -5.95
N ALA A 43 8.47 21.25 -5.51
CA ALA A 43 7.80 20.08 -6.11
C ALA A 43 6.99 20.42 -7.39
N ASP A 44 6.62 21.68 -7.59
CA ASP A 44 5.67 22.11 -8.63
C ASP A 44 6.30 22.08 -10.04
N GLU A 45 7.55 22.53 -10.17
CA GLU A 45 8.23 22.67 -11.47
C GLU A 45 8.61 21.32 -12.12
N THR A 46 8.63 20.23 -11.34
CA THR A 46 8.95 18.89 -11.88
C THR A 46 7.70 18.15 -12.37
N MET A 47 6.53 18.43 -11.81
CA MET A 47 5.27 17.83 -12.26
C MET A 47 4.74 18.49 -13.55
N GLU A 48 4.83 19.81 -13.68
CA GLU A 48 4.34 20.55 -14.85
C GLU A 48 5.05 20.14 -16.16
N LYS A 49 6.37 19.89 -16.09
CA LYS A 49 7.17 19.44 -17.25
C LYS A 49 6.89 17.98 -17.67
N THR A 50 6.32 17.17 -16.78
CA THR A 50 5.97 15.77 -17.08
C THR A 50 4.56 15.68 -17.67
N ALA A 51 3.66 16.59 -17.30
CA ALA A 51 2.29 16.67 -17.78
C ALA A 51 2.18 16.98 -19.29
N GLU A 52 2.96 17.94 -19.80
CA GLU A 52 2.98 18.26 -21.25
C GLU A 52 3.54 17.13 -22.13
N ALA A 53 4.31 16.19 -21.55
CA ALA A 53 4.81 15.02 -22.27
C ALA A 53 3.78 13.87 -22.34
N ALA A 54 2.74 13.89 -21.51
CA ALA A 54 1.76 12.81 -21.39
C ALA A 54 0.76 12.78 -22.57
N GLU A 55 0.42 13.93 -23.16
CA GLU A 55 -0.64 14.02 -24.19
C GLU A 55 -0.38 13.23 -25.49
N ASN A 56 0.83 12.69 -25.72
CA ASN A 56 1.12 11.84 -26.89
C ASN A 56 2.21 10.78 -26.60
N ALA A 57 2.29 10.32 -25.35
CA ALA A 57 3.50 9.67 -24.86
C ALA A 57 3.73 8.23 -25.37
N GLY A 58 2.70 7.60 -25.96
CA GLY A 58 2.77 6.21 -26.43
C GLY A 58 3.01 5.21 -25.29
N TYR A 59 2.68 5.59 -24.05
CA TYR A 59 2.76 4.73 -22.88
C TYR A 59 1.54 4.92 -21.98
N LYS A 60 1.28 3.92 -21.14
CA LYS A 60 0.25 3.93 -20.11
C LYS A 60 0.78 3.50 -18.75
N ILE A 61 0.09 3.97 -17.72
CA ILE A 61 0.31 3.67 -16.31
C ILE A 61 -1.00 3.13 -15.74
N GLY A 62 -0.98 1.90 -15.26
CA GLY A 62 -2.08 1.30 -14.54
C GLY A 62 -1.99 1.65 -13.06
N ILE A 63 -3.07 2.12 -12.45
CA ILE A 63 -3.16 2.36 -11.01
C ILE A 63 -4.24 1.43 -10.46
N MET A 64 -3.84 0.57 -9.52
CA MET A 64 -4.74 -0.31 -8.77
C MET A 64 -4.93 0.22 -7.36
N THR A 65 -6.16 0.59 -7.02
CA THR A 65 -6.55 1.08 -5.69
C THR A 65 -7.56 0.15 -5.03
N THR A 66 -7.77 0.28 -3.72
CA THR A 66 -9.00 -0.25 -3.11
C THR A 66 -10.21 0.59 -3.54
N THR A 67 -11.41 0.14 -3.19
CA THR A 67 -12.62 0.91 -3.49
C THR A 67 -12.78 2.10 -2.54
N VAL A 68 -13.63 3.06 -2.92
CA VAL A 68 -14.01 4.21 -2.07
C VAL A 68 -14.42 3.78 -0.66
N SER A 69 -15.06 2.61 -0.52
CA SER A 69 -15.55 2.12 0.76
C SER A 69 -14.45 1.66 1.73
N GLN A 70 -13.25 1.40 1.21
CA GLN A 70 -12.11 0.87 1.97
C GLN A 70 -11.07 1.95 2.24
N ALA A 71 -10.70 2.72 1.22
CA ALA A 71 -9.82 3.87 1.34
C ALA A 71 -10.15 4.91 0.27
N GLU A 72 -10.99 5.89 0.61
CA GLU A 72 -11.45 6.91 -0.33
C GLU A 72 -10.31 7.73 -0.92
N GLU A 73 -9.32 8.10 -0.11
CA GLU A 73 -8.26 9.02 -0.52
C GLU A 73 -7.48 8.51 -1.76
N GLU A 74 -6.98 7.28 -1.71
CA GLU A 74 -6.21 6.71 -2.84
C GLU A 74 -7.08 6.53 -4.10
N TYR A 75 -8.36 6.19 -3.92
CA TYR A 75 -9.30 6.06 -5.03
C TYR A 75 -9.54 7.41 -5.71
N ARG A 76 -9.80 8.47 -4.92
CA ARG A 76 -10.08 9.81 -5.45
C ARG A 76 -8.88 10.40 -6.16
N VAL A 77 -7.69 10.25 -5.60
CA VAL A 77 -6.46 10.70 -6.27
C VAL A 77 -6.24 9.94 -7.58
N ALA A 78 -6.48 8.63 -7.62
CA ALA A 78 -6.36 7.85 -8.86
C ALA A 78 -7.45 8.22 -9.90
N GLU A 79 -8.68 8.50 -9.46
CA GLU A 79 -9.79 8.98 -10.29
C GLU A 79 -9.47 10.35 -10.90
N GLU A 80 -8.94 11.28 -10.11
CA GLU A 80 -8.50 12.60 -10.55
C GLU A 80 -7.36 12.51 -11.56
N LEU A 81 -6.34 11.67 -11.30
CA LEU A 81 -5.24 11.44 -12.24
C LEU A 81 -5.71 10.81 -13.56
N ALA A 82 -6.66 9.87 -13.50
CA ALA A 82 -7.26 9.28 -14.70
C ALA A 82 -8.09 10.30 -15.49
N ALA A 83 -8.73 11.26 -14.82
CA ALA A 83 -9.47 12.34 -15.47
C ALA A 83 -8.53 13.40 -16.09
N GLU A 84 -7.41 13.70 -15.44
CA GLU A 84 -6.41 14.64 -15.93
C GLU A 84 -5.58 14.05 -17.08
N TYR A 85 -5.28 12.75 -17.05
CA TYR A 85 -4.45 12.04 -18.03
C TYR A 85 -5.16 10.83 -18.65
N PRO A 86 -6.30 10.99 -19.34
CA PRO A 86 -7.18 9.89 -19.75
C PRO A 86 -6.57 8.91 -20.77
N ASP A 87 -5.60 9.35 -21.56
CA ASP A 87 -4.90 8.50 -22.54
C ASP A 87 -3.68 7.78 -21.95
N THR A 88 -3.21 8.22 -20.78
CA THR A 88 -1.99 7.72 -20.14
C THR A 88 -2.28 6.93 -18.86
N VAL A 89 -3.30 7.31 -18.08
CA VAL A 89 -3.60 6.70 -16.78
C VAL A 89 -4.84 5.83 -16.87
N VAL A 90 -4.69 4.57 -16.45
CA VAL A 90 -5.80 3.62 -16.35
C VAL A 90 -6.00 3.27 -14.89
N HIS A 91 -7.10 3.73 -14.30
CA HIS A 91 -7.48 3.40 -12.92
C HIS A 91 -8.41 2.18 -12.89
N VAL A 92 -8.05 1.19 -12.08
CA VAL A 92 -8.91 0.05 -11.75
C VAL A 92 -8.83 -0.22 -10.24
N THR A 93 -9.75 -1.04 -9.72
CA THR A 93 -9.78 -1.36 -8.29
C THR A 93 -9.47 -2.82 -8.01
N PHE A 94 -8.90 -3.09 -6.84
CA PHE A 94 -8.94 -4.41 -6.22
C PHE A 94 -10.40 -4.83 -5.93
N PRO A 95 -10.70 -6.13 -5.85
CA PRO A 95 -11.96 -6.59 -5.26
C PRO A 95 -12.04 -6.20 -3.78
N ASP A 96 -13.24 -5.85 -3.30
CA ASP A 96 -13.45 -5.49 -1.88
C ASP A 96 -12.99 -6.61 -0.94
N ASN A 97 -13.18 -7.88 -1.31
CA ASN A 97 -12.75 -9.01 -0.50
C ASN A 97 -11.53 -9.73 -1.10
N PHE A 98 -10.45 -8.97 -1.36
CA PHE A 98 -9.19 -9.47 -1.91
C PHE A 98 -8.59 -10.67 -1.17
N ALA A 99 -8.86 -10.82 0.14
CA ALA A 99 -8.42 -11.98 0.91
C ALA A 99 -9.02 -13.31 0.42
N THR A 100 -10.19 -13.28 -0.23
CA THR A 100 -10.86 -14.45 -0.80
C THR A 100 -10.96 -14.41 -2.33
N GLU A 101 -10.67 -13.27 -2.93
CA GLU A 101 -10.82 -13.01 -4.36
C GLU A 101 -9.47 -12.78 -5.05
N MET A 102 -8.44 -13.52 -4.63
CA MET A 102 -7.08 -13.39 -5.19
C MET A 102 -7.04 -13.57 -6.72
N GLU A 103 -7.86 -14.46 -7.29
CA GLU A 103 -7.94 -14.63 -8.74
C GLU A 103 -8.51 -13.40 -9.45
N THR A 104 -9.41 -12.65 -8.79
CA THR A 104 -9.92 -11.37 -9.30
C THR A 104 -8.82 -10.31 -9.28
N THR A 105 -8.03 -10.23 -8.20
CA THR A 105 -6.84 -9.35 -8.13
C THR A 105 -5.86 -9.66 -9.27
N ILE A 106 -5.52 -10.93 -9.44
CA ILE A 106 -4.58 -11.40 -10.47
C ILE A 106 -5.09 -11.07 -11.88
N SER A 107 -6.35 -11.43 -12.20
CA SER A 107 -6.91 -11.20 -13.53
C SER A 107 -7.06 -9.72 -13.86
N THR A 108 -7.37 -8.87 -12.88
CA THR A 108 -7.42 -7.41 -13.05
C THR A 108 -6.04 -6.85 -13.37
N ALA A 109 -5.00 -7.25 -12.63
CA ALA A 109 -3.64 -6.83 -12.93
C ALA A 109 -3.16 -7.31 -14.31
N LEU A 110 -3.47 -8.56 -14.69
CA LEU A 110 -3.15 -9.08 -16.02
C LEU A 110 -3.90 -8.35 -17.14
N SER A 111 -5.12 -7.86 -16.89
CA SER A 111 -5.85 -7.04 -17.85
C SER A 111 -5.13 -5.72 -18.15
N LEU A 112 -4.52 -5.08 -17.15
CA LEU A 112 -3.67 -3.91 -17.36
C LEU A 112 -2.43 -4.27 -18.17
N ALA A 113 -1.76 -5.36 -17.82
CA ALA A 113 -0.54 -5.80 -18.51
C ALA A 113 -0.76 -6.26 -19.95
N SER A 114 -2.01 -6.60 -20.31
CA SER A 114 -2.38 -6.99 -21.68
C SER A 114 -2.31 -5.83 -22.69
N ASP A 115 -2.33 -4.59 -22.21
CA ASP A 115 -2.15 -3.41 -23.05
C ASP A 115 -0.66 -3.28 -23.45
N PRO A 116 -0.33 -3.29 -24.75
CA PRO A 116 1.07 -3.22 -25.21
C PRO A 116 1.77 -1.91 -24.83
N ASP A 117 0.98 -0.84 -24.61
CA ASP A 117 1.49 0.47 -24.23
C ASP A 117 1.63 0.61 -22.71
N MET A 118 1.16 -0.36 -21.92
CA MET A 118 1.37 -0.38 -20.47
C MET A 118 2.86 -0.46 -20.15
N LYS A 119 3.41 0.54 -19.44
CA LYS A 119 4.82 0.60 -19.03
C LYS A 119 5.02 0.63 -17.52
N ALA A 120 3.97 0.92 -16.75
CA ALA A 120 4.03 0.79 -15.31
C ALA A 120 2.69 0.33 -14.74
N ILE A 121 2.75 -0.46 -13.67
CA ILE A 121 1.58 -0.78 -12.84
C ILE A 121 1.92 -0.41 -11.39
N ILE A 122 1.06 0.44 -10.83
CA ILE A 122 1.14 0.92 -9.46
C ILE A 122 0.07 0.20 -8.64
N PHE A 123 0.50 -0.74 -7.81
CA PHE A 123 -0.33 -1.27 -6.74
C PHE A 123 -0.20 -0.31 -5.56
N THR A 124 -1.25 0.44 -5.24
CA THR A 124 -1.25 1.33 -4.06
C THR A 124 -1.08 0.56 -2.77
N GLN A 125 -1.60 -0.66 -2.74
CA GLN A 125 -1.46 -1.63 -1.67
C GLN A 125 -1.13 -3.00 -2.28
N SER A 126 -0.18 -3.70 -1.69
CA SER A 126 0.19 -5.05 -2.14
C SER A 126 -0.62 -6.04 -1.32
N VAL A 127 -1.92 -6.10 -1.62
CA VAL A 127 -2.88 -7.01 -0.98
C VAL A 127 -2.65 -8.47 -1.42
N SER A 128 -3.30 -9.41 -0.76
CA SER A 128 -3.19 -10.84 -1.09
C SER A 128 -3.39 -11.11 -2.59
N GLY A 129 -2.40 -11.76 -3.19
CA GLY A 129 -2.41 -12.12 -4.61
C GLY A 129 -1.63 -11.15 -5.50
N THR A 130 -1.14 -10.04 -4.96
CA THR A 130 -0.33 -9.06 -5.72
C THR A 130 0.97 -9.68 -6.21
N ALA A 131 1.71 -10.39 -5.36
CA ALA A 131 2.97 -11.02 -5.78
C ALA A 131 2.75 -12.06 -6.91
N ALA A 132 1.73 -12.92 -6.76
CA ALA A 132 1.37 -13.89 -7.79
C ALA A 132 0.89 -13.22 -9.10
N ALA A 133 0.25 -12.06 -9.01
CA ALA A 133 -0.11 -11.26 -10.18
C ALA A 133 1.15 -10.75 -10.89
N ILE A 134 2.12 -10.23 -10.13
CA ILE A 134 3.40 -9.74 -10.67
C ILE A 134 4.16 -10.88 -11.35
N ASP A 135 4.28 -12.06 -10.73
CA ASP A 135 4.94 -13.21 -11.34
C ASP A 135 4.31 -13.57 -12.70
N LYS A 136 2.98 -13.64 -12.76
CA LYS A 136 2.26 -13.92 -14.02
C LYS A 136 2.42 -12.80 -15.06
N ILE A 137 2.53 -11.54 -14.63
CA ILE A 137 2.84 -10.43 -15.55
C ILE A 137 4.24 -10.64 -16.14
N ARG A 138 5.24 -10.96 -15.31
CA ARG A 138 6.63 -11.17 -15.74
C ARG A 138 6.80 -12.36 -16.69
N GLU A 139 5.92 -13.36 -16.65
CA GLU A 139 5.92 -14.45 -17.63
C GLU A 139 5.69 -13.97 -19.08
N VAL A 140 4.99 -12.85 -19.26
CA VAL A 140 4.59 -12.33 -20.58
C VAL A 140 5.12 -10.93 -20.90
N ARG A 141 5.42 -10.14 -19.87
CA ARG A 141 5.80 -8.72 -19.94
C ARG A 141 6.85 -8.43 -18.87
N ASP A 142 8.12 -8.56 -19.24
CA ASP A 142 9.25 -8.20 -18.38
C ASP A 142 9.57 -6.69 -18.41
N ASP A 143 8.99 -5.94 -19.34
CA ASP A 143 9.22 -4.50 -19.57
C ASP A 143 8.36 -3.57 -18.71
N ILE A 144 7.36 -4.09 -17.99
CA ILE A 144 6.47 -3.27 -17.14
C ILE A 144 7.17 -2.96 -15.82
N PHE A 145 7.28 -1.69 -15.46
CA PHE A 145 7.75 -1.27 -14.14
C PHE A 145 6.66 -1.53 -13.08
N ILE A 146 7.04 -2.13 -11.95
CA ILE A 146 6.12 -2.53 -10.89
C ILE A 146 6.44 -1.78 -9.60
N TRP A 147 5.48 -0.96 -9.17
CA TRP A 147 5.48 -0.33 -7.85
C TRP A 147 4.49 -1.05 -6.93
N ALA A 148 4.96 -1.46 -5.76
CA ALA A 148 4.22 -2.15 -4.72
C ALA A 148 4.16 -1.28 -3.45
N GLY A 149 3.07 -0.55 -3.28
CA GLY A 149 2.80 0.24 -2.08
C GLY A 149 2.25 -0.64 -0.94
N LEU A 150 2.35 -0.13 0.30
CA LEU A 150 1.77 -0.69 1.53
C LEU A 150 1.75 -2.24 1.50
N PRO A 151 2.91 -2.90 1.68
CA PRO A 151 2.98 -4.35 1.59
C PRO A 151 2.14 -5.00 2.69
N MET A 152 1.06 -5.66 2.28
CA MET A 152 0.14 -6.41 3.16
C MET A 152 0.21 -7.92 2.91
N ASP A 153 0.74 -8.33 1.77
CA ASP A 153 1.22 -9.69 1.51
C ASP A 153 2.55 -9.96 2.25
N ASP A 154 3.15 -11.14 2.06
CA ASP A 154 4.47 -11.43 2.63
C ASP A 154 5.53 -10.44 2.10
N ASN A 155 6.21 -9.76 3.02
CA ASN A 155 7.16 -8.69 2.71
C ASN A 155 8.37 -9.18 1.90
N ASP A 156 8.88 -10.38 2.19
CA ASP A 156 10.05 -10.91 1.49
C ASP A 156 9.65 -11.35 0.07
N VAL A 157 8.44 -11.88 -0.07
CA VAL A 157 7.89 -12.28 -1.37
C VAL A 157 7.63 -11.06 -2.26
N ILE A 158 6.96 -10.02 -1.76
CA ILE A 158 6.67 -8.83 -2.56
C ILE A 158 7.95 -8.07 -2.93
N ALA A 159 8.94 -8.01 -2.02
CA ALA A 159 10.24 -7.39 -2.29
C ALA A 159 11.07 -8.10 -3.36
N GLN A 160 10.83 -9.40 -3.56
CA GLN A 160 11.46 -10.17 -4.64
C GLN A 160 10.72 -10.00 -5.97
N ALA A 161 9.40 -9.77 -5.94
CA ALA A 161 8.57 -9.70 -7.14
C ALA A 161 8.54 -8.29 -7.76
N ALA A 162 8.42 -7.24 -6.94
CA ALA A 162 8.25 -5.86 -7.39
C ALA A 162 9.60 -5.14 -7.64
N ASP A 163 9.60 -4.13 -8.51
CA ASP A 163 10.81 -3.31 -8.74
C ASP A 163 11.04 -2.32 -7.60
N VAL A 164 9.95 -1.76 -7.05
CA VAL A 164 9.96 -0.89 -5.88
C VAL A 164 8.90 -1.36 -4.91
N VAL A 165 9.30 -1.56 -3.65
CA VAL A 165 8.36 -1.69 -2.53
C VAL A 165 8.43 -0.42 -1.70
N PHE A 166 7.29 0.22 -1.50
CA PHE A 166 7.18 1.47 -0.76
C PHE A 166 6.24 1.32 0.42
N ASN A 167 6.73 1.68 1.60
CA ASN A 167 5.90 1.82 2.79
C ASN A 167 6.40 2.99 3.63
N THR A 168 5.51 3.51 4.46
CA THR A 168 5.91 4.34 5.59
C THR A 168 6.74 3.53 6.58
N ASP A 169 7.67 4.18 7.29
CA ASP A 169 8.34 3.54 8.43
C ASP A 169 7.33 3.35 9.56
N PHE A 170 6.65 2.22 9.54
CA PHE A 170 5.61 1.90 10.51
C PHE A 170 6.17 1.68 11.91
N ALA A 171 7.44 1.28 12.02
CA ALA A 171 8.08 1.00 13.31
C ALA A 171 8.34 2.28 14.09
N THR A 172 8.68 3.36 13.39
CA THR A 172 8.93 4.68 14.00
C THR A 172 7.81 5.66 13.76
N ALA A 173 6.79 5.32 12.96
CA ALA A 173 5.80 6.27 12.44
C ALA A 173 6.42 7.42 11.61
N GLY A 174 7.56 7.15 10.97
CA GLY A 174 8.26 8.10 10.11
C GLY A 174 9.12 9.13 10.85
N VAL A 175 9.56 8.85 12.09
CA VAL A 175 10.45 9.73 12.88
C VAL A 175 11.86 9.18 13.09
#